data_AF-A0A939IC54-F1
#
_entry.id   AF-A0A939IC54-F1
#
_cell.length_a   1.000
_cell.length_b   1.000
_cell.length_c   1.000
_cell.angle_alpha   90.00
_cell.angle_beta   90.00
_cell.angle_gamma   90.00
#
_symmetry.space_group_name_H-M   'P 1'
#
loop_
_entity.id
_entity.type
_entity.pdbx_description
1 polymer ?
#
loop_
_entity_poly.entity_id
_entity_poly.type
_entity_poly.pdbx_seq_one_letter_code
_entity_poly.pdbx_strand_id
1 'polypeptide(L)'
;MFKKLALATTLGLFAIAVASPAQAEIYRVISDEVEIDKVIPAPVQPQFVKKAMTWTSRSAAVLSNGKTYIHVGYDNQTDPYSGDTDVNEARSLLCIRKSPELAENPIPSYAYPIITPGGASKNTWSGGEVFAIPNVVGKSLLSPDYADKLCETEGIRAYKLSGFRMAEFHDGTLGWAGWTFWAQAADQFNGLSPHAIDNLSPLPNMRYWVKINDQNANSW
;
A
#
# COMPACT_ATOMS: atom_id res chain seq x y z
N MET A 1 16.68 -12.65 54.67
CA MET A 1 15.25 -12.32 54.85
C MET A 1 14.52 -12.70 53.58
N PHE A 2 13.79 -13.81 53.60
CA PHE A 2 13.07 -14.36 52.46
C PHE A 2 11.71 -13.67 52.29
N LYS A 3 11.37 -13.21 51.09
CA LYS A 3 9.98 -13.07 50.66
C LYS A 3 9.83 -13.73 49.29
N LYS A 4 9.27 -14.94 49.30
CA LYS A 4 8.79 -15.66 48.12
C LYS A 4 7.51 -14.97 47.64
N LEU A 5 7.49 -14.53 46.39
CA LEU A 5 6.29 -14.04 45.72
C LEU A 5 5.66 -15.23 44.99
N ALA A 6 4.47 -15.65 45.42
CA ALA A 6 3.68 -16.67 44.77
C ALA A 6 2.86 -16.02 43.66
N LEU A 7 3.09 -16.42 42.40
CA LEU A 7 2.29 -16.01 41.25
C LEU A 7 1.17 -17.05 41.07
N ALA A 8 -0.07 -16.64 41.31
CA ALA A 8 -1.25 -17.45 41.08
C ALA A 8 -1.62 -17.41 39.59
N THR A 9 -1.50 -18.55 38.90
CA THR A 9 -1.88 -18.70 37.50
C THR A 9 -3.33 -19.14 37.42
N THR A 10 -4.24 -18.23 37.08
CA THR A 10 -5.65 -18.55 36.85
C THR A 10 -5.82 -19.02 35.41
N LEU A 11 -5.98 -20.33 35.19
CA LEU A 11 -6.41 -20.88 33.90
C LEU A 11 -7.90 -20.57 33.70
N GLY A 12 -8.21 -19.67 32.75
CA GLY A 12 -9.57 -19.46 32.26
C GLY A 12 -9.96 -20.58 31.29
N LEU A 13 -10.92 -21.40 31.69
CA LEU A 13 -11.60 -22.36 30.83
C LEU A 13 -12.46 -21.59 29.82
N PHE A 14 -12.13 -21.67 28.53
CA PHE A 14 -13.05 -21.26 27.47
C PHE A 14 -13.99 -22.43 27.15
N ALA A 15 -15.27 -22.25 27.45
CA ALA A 15 -16.33 -23.14 27.00
C ALA A 15 -16.54 -22.97 25.49
N ILE A 16 -16.34 -24.05 24.73
CA ILE A 16 -16.71 -24.11 23.31
C ILE A 16 -18.21 -24.40 23.25
N ALA A 17 -19.01 -23.39 22.87
CA ALA A 17 -20.41 -23.59 22.55
C ALA A 17 -20.51 -24.32 21.20
N VAL A 18 -20.99 -25.56 21.24
CA VAL A 18 -21.27 -26.36 20.04
C VAL A 18 -22.60 -25.88 19.47
N ALA A 19 -22.58 -25.38 18.23
CA ALA A 19 -23.78 -24.96 17.53
C ALA A 19 -24.71 -26.15 17.24
N SER A 20 -26.01 -25.90 17.40
CA SER A 20 -27.15 -26.82 17.29
C SER A 20 -27.27 -27.54 15.94
N PRO A 21 -27.82 -28.77 15.89
CA PRO A 21 -28.00 -29.49 14.62
C PRO A 21 -29.05 -28.81 13.73
N ALA A 22 -28.80 -28.90 12.42
CA ALA A 22 -29.65 -28.44 11.35
C ALA A 22 -31.10 -28.95 11.49
N GLN A 23 -32.06 -28.04 11.30
CA GLN A 23 -33.46 -28.38 11.10
C GLN A 23 -33.60 -29.15 9.78
N ALA A 24 -34.05 -30.40 9.87
CA ALA A 24 -34.52 -31.15 8.73
C ALA A 24 -35.89 -30.61 8.30
N GLU A 25 -35.96 -30.00 7.12
CA GLU A 25 -37.23 -29.64 6.50
C GLU A 25 -37.98 -30.90 6.04
N ILE A 26 -39.27 -30.93 6.35
CA ILE A 26 -40.20 -31.99 5.97
C ILE A 26 -40.66 -31.73 4.54
N TYR A 27 -40.24 -32.57 3.59
CA TYR A 27 -40.82 -32.58 2.24
C TYR A 27 -42.13 -33.36 2.24
N ARG A 28 -43.26 -32.67 2.04
CA ARG A 28 -44.51 -33.31 1.62
C ARG A 28 -44.40 -33.64 0.14
N VAL A 29 -44.38 -34.93 -0.19
CA VAL A 29 -44.52 -35.40 -1.58
C VAL A 29 -46.00 -35.31 -1.93
N ILE A 30 -46.37 -34.25 -2.66
CA ILE A 30 -47.63 -34.16 -3.40
C ILE A 30 -47.25 -34.51 -4.84
N SER A 31 -47.85 -35.56 -5.37
CA SER A 31 -47.68 -35.98 -6.76
C SER A 31 -48.43 -35.02 -7.67
N ASP A 32 -47.75 -33.98 -8.13
CA ASP A 32 -48.16 -33.15 -9.26
C ASP A 32 -46.92 -32.87 -10.11
N GLU A 33 -47.11 -32.87 -11.42
CA GLU A 33 -46.08 -32.74 -12.45
C GLU A 33 -45.20 -31.50 -12.17
N VAL A 34 -43.92 -31.72 -11.86
CA VAL A 34 -42.96 -30.63 -11.69
C VAL A 34 -42.61 -30.11 -13.08
N GLU A 35 -43.31 -29.06 -13.50
CA GLU A 35 -42.86 -28.21 -14.59
C GLU A 35 -41.55 -27.56 -14.14
N ILE A 36 -40.43 -28.08 -14.67
CA ILE A 36 -39.10 -27.57 -14.38
C ILE A 36 -38.96 -26.26 -15.16
N ASP A 37 -39.50 -25.18 -14.60
CA ASP A 37 -39.24 -23.84 -15.10
C ASP A 37 -37.73 -23.67 -15.17
N LYS A 38 -37.22 -23.60 -16.40
CA LYS A 38 -35.81 -23.37 -16.67
C LYS A 38 -35.49 -22.01 -16.10
N VAL A 39 -34.95 -21.97 -14.88
CA VAL A 39 -34.44 -20.75 -14.26
C VAL A 39 -33.29 -20.26 -15.14
N ILE A 40 -33.60 -19.34 -16.05
CA ILE A 40 -32.59 -18.65 -16.84
C ILE A 40 -31.90 -17.72 -15.83
N PRO A 41 -30.60 -17.93 -15.52
CA PRO A 41 -29.90 -17.04 -14.61
C PRO A 41 -29.97 -15.63 -15.19
N ALA A 42 -30.34 -14.66 -14.34
CA ALA A 42 -30.37 -13.27 -14.73
C ALA A 42 -29.02 -12.87 -15.35
N PRO A 43 -29.01 -12.03 -16.39
CA PRO A 43 -27.76 -11.58 -16.99
C PRO A 43 -26.87 -10.96 -15.91
N VAL A 44 -25.65 -11.49 -15.78
CA VAL A 44 -24.63 -10.98 -14.86
C VAL A 44 -24.36 -9.54 -15.25
N GLN A 45 -24.72 -8.60 -14.37
CA GLN A 45 -24.41 -7.19 -14.58
C GLN A 45 -22.89 -7.02 -14.61
N PRO A 46 -22.32 -6.18 -15.50
CA PRO A 46 -20.90 -5.91 -15.50
C PRO A 46 -20.49 -5.39 -14.13
N GLN A 47 -19.69 -6.18 -13.39
CA GLN A 47 -19.16 -5.72 -12.12
C GLN A 47 -18.16 -4.60 -12.42
N PHE A 48 -18.45 -3.38 -11.94
CA PHE A 48 -17.50 -2.29 -12.04
C PHE A 48 -16.27 -2.65 -11.21
N VAL A 49 -15.16 -2.92 -11.91
CA VAL A 49 -13.88 -3.19 -11.27
C VAL A 49 -13.30 -1.84 -10.85
N LYS A 50 -13.36 -1.55 -9.55
CA LYS A 50 -12.71 -0.37 -9.00
C LYS A 50 -11.19 -0.50 -9.16
N LYS A 51 -10.57 0.54 -9.69
CA LYS A 51 -9.12 0.62 -9.84
C LYS A 51 -8.56 1.76 -9.02
N ALA A 52 -7.29 1.61 -8.65
CA ALA A 52 -6.49 2.66 -8.04
C ALA A 52 -5.16 2.80 -8.76
N MET A 53 -4.58 3.99 -8.64
CA MET A 53 -3.28 4.33 -9.20
C MET A 53 -2.19 3.56 -8.46
N THR A 54 -1.23 3.08 -9.23
CA THR A 54 0.02 2.54 -8.69
C THR A 54 1.23 3.10 -9.41
N TRP A 55 2.33 3.17 -8.68
CA TRP A 55 3.63 3.56 -9.19
C TRP A 55 4.60 2.39 -9.22
N THR A 56 5.70 2.53 -9.94
CA THR A 56 6.78 1.54 -10.00
C THR A 56 8.11 2.15 -9.57
N SER A 57 9.11 1.31 -9.37
CA SER A 57 10.49 1.78 -9.32
C SER A 57 10.97 2.14 -10.73
N ARG A 58 11.51 3.34 -10.89
CA ARG A 58 11.96 3.89 -12.18
C ARG A 58 13.42 3.58 -12.48
N SER A 59 14.21 3.25 -11.46
CA SER A 59 15.60 2.87 -11.58
C SER A 59 15.98 1.81 -10.54
N ALA A 60 17.17 1.25 -10.70
CA ALA A 60 17.84 0.61 -9.58
C ALA A 60 18.07 1.63 -8.46
N ALA A 61 18.13 1.15 -7.22
CA ALA A 61 18.52 1.98 -6.09
C ALA A 61 19.95 2.47 -6.28
N VAL A 62 20.23 3.69 -5.83
CA VAL A 62 21.54 4.32 -5.97
C VAL A 62 22.12 4.60 -4.59
N LEU A 63 23.37 4.19 -4.38
CA LEU A 63 24.13 4.49 -3.17
C LEU A 63 24.89 5.81 -3.33
N SER A 64 24.73 6.73 -2.38
CA SER A 64 25.49 7.97 -2.34
C SER A 64 25.67 8.41 -0.89
N ASN A 65 26.89 8.78 -0.50
CA ASN A 65 27.23 9.21 0.87
C ASN A 65 26.76 8.23 1.97
N GLY A 66 26.86 6.92 1.71
CA GLY A 66 26.43 5.87 2.65
C GLY A 66 24.92 5.73 2.80
N LYS A 67 24.12 6.43 2.00
CA LYS A 67 22.65 6.35 1.97
C LYS A 67 22.16 5.74 0.66
N THR A 68 21.02 5.06 0.74
CA THR A 68 20.33 4.49 -0.42
C THR A 68 19.25 5.47 -0.89
N TYR A 69 19.18 5.72 -2.19
CA TYR A 69 18.18 6.54 -2.83
C TYR A 69 17.42 5.74 -3.86
N ILE A 70 16.13 6.02 -3.99
CA ILE A 70 15.27 5.36 -4.96
C ILE A 70 14.51 6.38 -5.79
N HIS A 71 14.25 6.01 -7.04
CA HIS A 71 13.38 6.74 -7.95
C HIS A 71 12.10 5.96 -8.12
N VAL A 72 10.97 6.56 -7.74
CA VAL A 72 9.65 5.96 -7.90
C VAL A 72 8.75 6.88 -8.70
N GLY A 73 7.76 6.30 -9.37
CA GLY A 73 6.83 7.09 -10.14
C GLY A 73 6.04 6.32 -11.17
N TYR A 74 5.37 7.09 -12.02
CA TYR A 74 4.53 6.61 -13.11
C TYR A 74 5.30 5.75 -14.09
N ASP A 75 4.64 4.86 -14.80
CA ASP A 75 5.14 4.25 -16.03
C ASP A 75 4.08 4.30 -17.13
N ASN A 76 4.21 3.46 -18.16
CA ASN A 76 3.22 3.40 -19.23
C ASN A 76 1.89 2.73 -18.82
N GLN A 77 1.79 2.19 -17.60
CA GLN A 77 0.56 1.62 -17.06
C GLN A 77 -0.10 2.55 -16.05
N THR A 78 0.67 3.37 -15.33
CA THR A 78 0.14 4.28 -14.31
C THR A 78 -0.94 5.21 -14.87
N ASP A 79 -2.11 5.20 -14.24
CA ASP A 79 -3.23 6.07 -14.60
C ASP A 79 -3.67 6.88 -13.37
N PRO A 80 -3.28 8.17 -13.26
CA PRO A 80 -3.69 9.02 -12.16
C PRO A 80 -5.15 9.48 -12.25
N TYR A 81 -5.84 9.26 -13.37
CA TYR A 81 -7.21 9.74 -13.58
C TYR A 81 -8.24 8.67 -13.28
N SER A 82 -8.00 7.44 -13.74
CA SER A 82 -8.95 6.32 -13.58
C SER A 82 -8.42 5.16 -12.74
N GLY A 83 -7.16 5.21 -12.33
CA GLY A 83 -6.47 4.08 -11.71
C GLY A 83 -6.10 2.99 -12.71
N ASP A 84 -5.05 2.24 -12.39
CA ASP A 84 -4.45 1.26 -13.30
C ASP A 84 -4.55 -0.19 -12.79
N THR A 85 -4.72 -0.38 -11.48
CA THR A 85 -4.69 -1.70 -10.83
C THR A 85 -5.99 -1.98 -10.09
N ASP A 86 -6.53 -3.20 -10.19
CA ASP A 86 -7.74 -3.63 -9.46
C ASP A 86 -7.48 -3.59 -7.94
N VAL A 87 -8.38 -2.94 -7.19
CA VAL A 87 -8.26 -2.81 -5.74
C VAL A 87 -8.35 -4.14 -4.99
N ASN A 88 -8.80 -5.23 -5.64
CA ASN A 88 -8.76 -6.58 -5.06
C ASN A 88 -7.36 -7.19 -5.05
N GLU A 89 -6.41 -6.60 -5.76
CA GLU A 89 -5.04 -7.12 -5.82
C GLU A 89 -4.23 -6.71 -4.59
N ALA A 90 -3.27 -7.56 -4.21
CA ALA A 90 -2.25 -7.24 -3.23
C ALA A 90 -1.06 -6.56 -3.93
N ARG A 91 -0.65 -5.40 -3.39
CA ARG A 91 0.55 -4.65 -3.80
C ARG A 91 1.28 -4.12 -2.58
N SER A 92 2.47 -3.58 -2.77
CA SER A 92 3.15 -2.89 -1.68
C SER A 92 2.54 -1.50 -1.49
N LEU A 93 2.41 -1.00 -0.26
CA LEU A 93 2.00 0.39 0.00
C LEU A 93 3.24 1.25 0.18
N LEU A 94 3.44 2.25 -0.67
CA LEU A 94 4.58 3.17 -0.52
C LEU A 94 4.28 4.17 0.59
N CYS A 95 5.15 4.20 1.59
CA CYS A 95 5.09 5.11 2.73
C CYS A 95 6.24 6.11 2.65
N ILE A 96 5.96 7.36 2.98
CA ILE A 96 6.94 8.44 3.00
C ILE A 96 6.84 9.25 4.29
N ARG A 97 7.99 9.65 4.82
CA ARG A 97 8.13 10.67 5.86
C ARG A 97 8.91 11.83 5.27
N LYS A 98 8.41 13.05 5.45
CA LYS A 98 9.11 14.29 5.07
C LYS A 98 9.48 15.05 6.34
N SER A 99 10.67 15.65 6.35
CA SER A 99 11.13 16.49 7.46
C SER A 99 12.05 17.59 6.93
N PRO A 100 12.27 18.70 7.68
CA PRO A 100 13.22 19.72 7.30
C PRO A 100 14.65 19.16 7.07
N GLU A 101 15.09 18.26 7.94
CA GLU A 101 16.38 17.57 7.81
C GLU A 101 16.49 16.80 6.48
N LEU A 102 15.45 16.06 6.09
CA LEU A 102 15.42 15.31 4.84
C LEU A 102 15.31 16.23 3.62
N ALA A 103 14.71 17.42 3.76
CA ALA A 103 14.66 18.42 2.71
C ALA A 103 16.02 19.08 2.45
N GLU A 104 16.84 19.23 3.50
CA GLU A 104 18.22 19.74 3.42
C GLU A 104 19.22 18.71 2.89
N ASN A 105 18.89 17.42 2.93
CA ASN A 105 19.74 16.38 2.34
C ASN A 105 20.02 16.69 0.86
N PRO A 106 21.28 16.58 0.42
CA PRO A 106 21.64 16.92 -0.94
C PRO A 106 20.85 16.03 -1.91
N ILE A 107 20.15 16.70 -2.82
CA ILE A 107 19.51 16.06 -3.96
C ILE A 107 20.59 15.24 -4.67
N PRO A 108 20.42 13.92 -4.83
CA PRO A 108 21.42 13.16 -5.53
C PRO A 108 21.67 13.73 -6.91
N SER A 109 22.92 13.73 -7.38
CA SER A 109 23.33 14.45 -8.60
C SER A 109 22.58 14.04 -9.87
N TYR A 110 21.80 12.95 -9.85
CA TYR A 110 21.00 12.43 -10.96
C TYR A 110 19.51 12.85 -10.91
N ALA A 111 19.05 13.50 -9.84
CA ALA A 111 17.71 14.06 -9.73
C ALA A 111 17.66 15.45 -10.38
N TYR A 112 17.69 15.47 -11.71
CA TYR A 112 17.49 16.67 -12.52
C TYR A 112 16.00 16.84 -12.85
N PRO A 113 15.35 17.91 -12.36
CA PRO A 113 13.95 18.16 -12.66
C PRO A 113 13.71 18.28 -14.16
N ILE A 114 12.67 17.62 -14.65
CA ILE A 114 12.21 17.73 -16.03
C ILE A 114 10.81 18.31 -16.01
N ILE A 115 10.58 19.36 -16.80
CA ILE A 115 9.24 19.93 -16.96
C ILE A 115 8.50 19.15 -18.05
N THR A 116 7.33 18.62 -17.72
CA THR A 116 6.41 17.99 -18.67
C THR A 116 5.81 19.05 -19.61
N PRO A 117 5.29 18.66 -20.80
CA PRO A 117 4.55 19.60 -21.66
C PRO A 117 3.39 20.31 -20.96
N GLY A 118 2.80 19.69 -19.92
CA GLY A 118 1.74 20.27 -19.09
C GLY A 118 2.23 21.14 -17.93
N GLY A 119 3.53 21.41 -17.83
CA GLY A 119 4.11 22.29 -16.80
C GLY A 119 4.44 21.62 -15.46
N ALA A 120 4.04 20.37 -15.25
CA ALA A 120 4.40 19.63 -14.04
C ALA A 120 5.89 19.23 -14.04
N SER A 121 6.55 19.30 -12.88
CA SER A 121 7.94 18.85 -12.70
C SER A 121 7.99 17.38 -12.33
N LYS A 122 8.81 16.60 -13.03
CA LYS A 122 9.14 15.21 -12.67
C LYS A 122 10.63 15.08 -12.34
N ASN A 123 11.03 13.93 -11.82
CA ASN A 123 12.42 13.61 -11.43
C ASN A 123 12.96 14.55 -10.33
N THR A 124 12.08 14.98 -9.43
CA THR A 124 12.37 15.94 -8.36
C THR A 124 12.70 15.23 -7.05
N TRP A 125 13.41 15.90 -6.16
CA TRP A 125 13.60 15.42 -4.78
C TRP A 125 12.29 15.52 -4.02
N SER A 126 11.97 14.51 -3.20
CA SER A 126 10.78 14.54 -2.34
C SER A 126 11.01 15.27 -1.02
N GLY A 127 12.26 15.48 -0.60
CA GLY A 127 12.55 15.94 0.77
C GLY A 127 12.18 14.91 1.83
N GLY A 128 12.14 13.63 1.45
CA GLY A 128 11.63 12.58 2.30
C GLY A 128 12.42 11.29 2.24
N GLU A 129 12.08 10.42 3.17
CA GLU A 129 12.51 9.04 3.21
C GLU A 129 11.31 8.11 3.05
N VAL A 130 11.54 6.94 2.48
CA VAL A 130 10.49 6.00 2.10
C VAL A 130 10.79 4.58 2.53
N PHE A 131 9.71 3.85 2.75
CA PHE A 131 9.68 2.39 2.82
C PHE A 131 8.38 1.88 2.19
N ALA A 132 8.23 0.57 2.06
CA ALA A 132 7.00 -0.04 1.56
C ALA A 132 6.50 -1.18 2.45
N ILE A 133 5.18 -1.22 2.66
CA ILE A 133 4.50 -2.28 3.41
C ILE A 133 4.06 -3.35 2.39
N PRO A 134 4.43 -4.63 2.55
CA PRO A 134 4.08 -5.66 1.57
C PRO A 134 2.62 -6.05 1.63
N ASN A 135 2.13 -6.66 0.55
CA ASN A 135 0.88 -7.43 0.52
C ASN A 135 -0.36 -6.68 1.03
N VAL A 136 -0.42 -5.38 0.82
CA VAL A 136 -1.58 -4.55 1.12
C VAL A 136 -2.60 -4.72 0.00
N VAL A 137 -3.79 -5.20 0.34
CA VAL A 137 -4.90 -5.30 -0.62
C VAL A 137 -5.52 -3.92 -0.81
N GLY A 138 -5.64 -3.43 -2.04
CA GLY A 138 -6.10 -2.07 -2.33
C GLY A 138 -7.40 -1.72 -1.59
N LYS A 139 -8.43 -2.57 -1.66
CA LYS A 139 -9.74 -2.36 -1.03
C LYS A 139 -9.71 -2.30 0.50
N SER A 140 -8.60 -2.68 1.13
CA SER A 140 -8.40 -2.51 2.58
C SER A 140 -8.00 -1.09 2.96
N LEU A 141 -7.58 -0.26 2.00
CA LEU A 141 -7.26 1.16 2.19
C LEU A 141 -8.55 1.98 2.15
N LEU A 142 -9.29 1.96 3.27
CA LEU A 142 -10.65 2.50 3.37
C LEU A 142 -10.75 4.04 3.31
N SER A 143 -9.64 4.75 3.52
CA SER A 143 -9.58 6.22 3.51
C SER A 143 -8.12 6.68 3.45
N PRO A 144 -7.86 7.98 3.14
CA PRO A 144 -6.53 8.56 3.26
C PRO A 144 -5.95 8.39 4.67
N ASP A 145 -6.75 8.70 5.70
CA ASP A 145 -6.33 8.62 7.10
C ASP A 145 -5.98 7.19 7.53
N TYR A 146 -6.71 6.19 7.02
CA TYR A 146 -6.41 4.79 7.29
C TYR A 146 -5.08 4.37 6.66
N ALA A 147 -4.84 4.74 5.40
CA ALA A 147 -3.59 4.45 4.71
C ALA A 147 -2.40 5.16 5.38
N ASP A 148 -2.58 6.41 5.79
CA ASP A 148 -1.58 7.17 6.52
C ASP A 148 -1.30 6.56 7.89
N LYS A 149 -2.34 6.12 8.62
CA LYS A 149 -2.19 5.45 9.91
C LYS A 149 -1.46 4.11 9.80
N LEU A 150 -1.69 3.37 8.72
CA LEU A 150 -0.96 2.13 8.44
C LEU A 150 0.53 2.41 8.24
N CYS A 151 0.88 3.42 7.43
CA CYS A 151 2.26 3.87 7.25
C CYS A 151 2.91 4.35 8.56
N GLU A 152 2.19 5.15 9.37
CA GLU A 152 2.67 5.63 10.67
C GLU A 152 2.96 4.47 11.63
N THR A 153 2.02 3.53 11.74
CA THR A 153 2.13 2.38 12.64
C THR A 153 3.32 1.50 12.28
N GLU A 154 3.48 1.19 10.99
CA GLU A 154 4.59 0.39 10.50
C GLU A 154 5.93 1.14 10.58
N GLY A 155 5.94 2.45 10.35
CA GLY A 155 7.13 3.29 10.51
C GLY A 155 7.66 3.27 11.94
N ILE A 156 6.77 3.40 12.92
CA ILE A 156 7.11 3.31 14.35
C ILE A 156 7.57 1.88 14.69
N ARG A 157 6.83 0.86 14.25
CA ARG A 157 7.11 -0.54 14.58
C ARG A 157 8.44 -1.04 14.02
N ALA A 158 8.70 -0.77 12.74
CA ALA A 158 9.89 -1.27 12.05
C ALA A 158 11.11 -0.40 12.32
N TYR A 159 10.96 0.94 12.32
CA TYR A 159 12.09 1.86 12.29
C TYR A 159 12.21 2.78 13.51
N LYS A 160 11.21 2.77 14.41
CA LYS A 160 11.11 3.71 15.53
C LYS A 160 11.04 5.18 15.08
N LEU A 161 10.42 5.40 13.92
CA LEU A 161 10.27 6.71 13.28
C LEU A 161 8.78 7.03 13.09
N SER A 162 8.40 8.25 13.44
CA SER A 162 7.04 8.79 13.26
C SER A 162 6.98 9.81 12.14
N GLY A 163 5.77 10.12 11.66
CA GLY A 163 5.51 11.07 10.57
C GLY A 163 5.42 10.41 9.19
N PHE A 164 5.23 9.09 9.14
CA PHE A 164 5.02 8.38 7.89
C PHE A 164 3.56 8.46 7.46
N ARG A 165 3.34 8.65 6.17
CA ARG A 165 2.04 8.61 5.53
C ARG A 165 2.12 7.89 4.17
N MET A 166 0.99 7.57 3.57
CA MET A 166 0.98 7.04 2.20
C MET A 166 1.57 8.08 1.25
N ALA A 167 2.50 7.65 0.40
CA ALA A 167 3.11 8.49 -0.61
C ALA A 167 2.08 9.02 -1.60
N GLU A 168 2.26 10.28 -1.99
CA GLU A 168 1.32 11.07 -2.76
C GLU A 168 1.96 11.51 -4.08
N PHE A 169 1.13 11.60 -5.12
CA PHE A 169 1.55 11.88 -6.49
C PHE A 169 2.44 13.12 -6.63
N HIS A 170 2.16 14.17 -5.85
CA HIS A 170 2.83 15.47 -5.86
C HIS A 170 3.92 15.62 -4.78
N ASP A 171 4.47 14.53 -4.26
CA ASP A 171 5.43 14.60 -3.15
C ASP A 171 6.80 15.20 -3.47
N GLY A 172 7.10 15.44 -4.74
CA GLY A 172 8.28 16.19 -5.14
C GLY A 172 8.24 17.65 -4.67
N THR A 173 9.41 18.29 -4.50
CA THR A 173 9.50 19.61 -3.86
C THR A 173 9.61 20.80 -4.82
N LEU A 174 9.66 20.58 -6.14
CA LEU A 174 9.93 21.64 -7.11
C LEU A 174 8.74 21.96 -8.01
N GLY A 175 8.20 23.17 -7.86
CA GLY A 175 7.08 23.68 -8.66
C GLY A 175 5.81 22.84 -8.48
N TRP A 176 5.06 22.63 -9.56
CA TRP A 176 3.97 21.65 -9.59
C TRP A 176 4.57 20.25 -9.79
N ALA A 177 5.22 19.74 -8.75
CA ALA A 177 5.85 18.43 -8.81
C ALA A 177 4.80 17.32 -8.96
N GLY A 178 5.10 16.31 -9.74
CA GLY A 178 4.21 15.17 -9.95
C GLY A 178 4.89 14.06 -10.72
N TRP A 179 4.17 12.96 -10.93
CA TRP A 179 4.56 11.84 -11.79
C TRP A 179 5.69 10.97 -11.26
N THR A 180 6.76 11.51 -10.68
CA THR A 180 7.88 10.74 -10.12
C THR A 180 8.60 11.57 -9.06
N PHE A 181 9.25 10.92 -8.09
CA PHE A 181 10.19 11.60 -7.20
C PHE A 181 11.35 10.68 -6.78
N TRP A 182 12.45 11.32 -6.38
CA TRP A 182 13.53 10.68 -5.64
C TRP A 182 13.28 10.80 -4.13
N ALA A 183 13.62 9.76 -3.39
CA ALA A 183 13.57 9.74 -1.93
C ALA A 183 14.73 8.92 -1.37
N GLN A 184 15.12 9.20 -0.13
CA GLN A 184 16.03 8.34 0.63
C GLN A 184 15.26 7.06 1.00
N ALA A 185 15.84 5.88 0.86
CA ALA A 185 15.26 4.70 1.49
C ALA A 185 15.59 4.73 2.99
N ALA A 186 14.63 4.42 3.87
CA ALA A 186 14.90 4.33 5.31
C ALA A 186 16.08 3.36 5.57
N ASP A 187 16.94 3.61 6.55
CA ASP A 187 18.27 2.98 6.66
C ASP A 187 18.27 1.44 6.82
N GLN A 188 17.14 0.85 7.22
CA GLN A 188 16.94 -0.61 7.29
C GLN A 188 16.30 -1.20 6.03
N PHE A 189 16.03 -0.37 5.03
CA PHE A 189 15.55 -0.73 3.71
C PHE A 189 16.74 -0.84 2.77
N ASN A 190 17.11 -2.09 2.48
CA ASN A 190 17.98 -2.43 1.37
C ASN A 190 17.19 -2.28 0.04
N GLY A 191 16.64 -1.09 -0.23
CA GLY A 191 15.66 -0.84 -1.30
C GLY A 191 14.22 -1.12 -0.83
N LEU A 192 13.24 -1.10 -1.75
CA LEU A 192 11.80 -1.08 -1.38
C LEU A 192 11.19 -2.40 -0.81
N SER A 193 12.00 -3.33 -0.31
CA SER A 193 11.56 -4.65 0.13
C SER A 193 11.49 -4.78 1.66
N PRO A 194 10.41 -5.32 2.24
CA PRO A 194 10.22 -5.52 3.68
C PRO A 194 10.95 -6.74 4.26
N HIS A 195 11.82 -7.39 3.48
CA HIS A 195 12.63 -8.50 3.94
C HIS A 195 14.12 -8.13 3.87
N ALA A 196 14.89 -8.55 4.88
CA ALA A 196 16.34 -8.61 4.80
C ALA A 196 16.71 -9.59 3.69
N ILE A 197 16.89 -9.08 2.47
CA ILE A 197 17.29 -9.87 1.30
C ILE A 197 18.62 -9.30 0.83
N ASP A 198 19.60 -10.19 0.77
CA ASP A 198 21.01 -9.95 0.45
C ASP A 198 21.28 -9.49 -1.00
N ASN A 199 20.27 -9.05 -1.74
CA ASN A 199 20.44 -8.53 -3.11
C ASN A 199 19.41 -7.44 -3.42
N LEU A 200 19.84 -6.21 -3.15
CA LEU A 200 19.19 -4.94 -3.41
C LEU A 200 18.86 -4.73 -4.88
N SER A 201 17.61 -4.94 -5.25
CA SER A 201 16.99 -4.10 -6.27
C SER A 201 15.50 -4.04 -5.95
N PRO A 202 14.82 -2.86 -6.04
CA PRO A 202 13.38 -2.88 -6.21
C PRO A 202 13.10 -3.86 -7.35
N LEU A 203 12.37 -4.94 -7.08
CA LEU A 203 12.21 -5.98 -8.08
C LEU A 203 11.62 -5.30 -9.32
N PRO A 204 12.21 -5.47 -10.52
CA PRO A 204 11.62 -4.93 -11.73
C PRO A 204 10.14 -5.37 -11.76
N ASN A 205 9.24 -4.40 -11.98
CA ASN A 205 7.78 -4.54 -11.95
C ASN A 205 7.09 -4.53 -10.56
N MET A 206 7.80 -4.23 -9.46
CA MET A 206 7.11 -3.94 -8.20
C MET A 206 6.28 -2.67 -8.32
N ARG A 207 4.97 -2.83 -8.16
CA ARG A 207 4.02 -1.71 -8.12
C ARG A 207 3.61 -1.40 -6.70
N TYR A 208 3.46 -0.10 -6.44
CA TYR A 208 3.11 0.43 -5.13
C TYR A 208 1.78 1.15 -5.19
N TRP A 209 0.91 0.88 -4.21
CA TRP A 209 -0.18 1.79 -3.90
C TRP A 209 0.40 3.13 -3.50
N VAL A 210 -0.10 4.17 -4.16
CA VAL A 210 0.17 5.59 -3.90
C VAL A 210 -1.16 6.34 -3.97
N LYS A 211 -1.24 7.51 -3.36
CA LYS A 211 -2.45 8.34 -3.41
C LYS A 211 -2.29 9.54 -4.33
N ILE A 212 -3.42 10.09 -4.73
CA ILE A 212 -3.51 11.36 -5.45
C ILE A 212 -4.64 12.18 -4.86
N ASN A 213 -4.37 13.43 -4.49
CA ASN A 213 -5.33 14.24 -3.73
C ASN A 213 -6.30 15.05 -4.60
N ASP A 214 -6.05 15.11 -5.92
CA ASP A 214 -6.81 15.93 -6.87
C ASP A 214 -7.49 15.11 -7.99
N GLN A 215 -7.43 13.78 -7.93
CA GLN A 215 -8.06 12.85 -8.89
C GLN A 215 -8.77 11.67 -8.20
N ASN A 216 -9.65 10.99 -8.93
CA ASN A 216 -10.41 9.84 -8.44
C ASN A 216 -9.74 8.49 -8.75
N ALA A 217 -8.44 8.37 -8.44
CA ALA A 217 -7.66 7.15 -8.67
C ALA A 217 -7.12 6.55 -7.37
N ASN A 218 -7.85 6.71 -6.26
CA ASN A 218 -7.49 6.12 -4.97
C ASN A 218 -8.26 4.81 -4.71
N SER A 219 -7.77 4.01 -3.77
CA SER A 219 -8.41 2.74 -3.43
C SER A 219 -9.74 2.89 -2.67
N TRP A 220 -9.95 4.01 -1.96
CA TRP A 220 -11.16 4.33 -1.20
C TRP A 220 -12.24 5.05 -2.01
#